data_AF-A0A7S1B2M4-F1
#
_entry.id   AF-A0A7S1B2M4-F1
#
_cell.length_a   1.000
_cell.length_b   1.000
_cell.length_c   1.000
_cell.angle_alpha   90.00
_cell.angle_beta   90.00
_cell.angle_gamma   90.00
#
_symmetry.space_group_name_H-M   'P 1'
#
loop_
_entity.id
_entity.type
_entity.pdbx_description
1 polymer ?
#
loop_
_entity_poly.entity_id
_entity_poly.type
_entity_poly.pdbx_seq_one_letter_code
_entity_poly.pdbx_strand_id
1 'polypeptide(L)'
;CVDVLDYSTEMICYASGANTAKPHDWVGLTHNNLQVDNAFFWRTDNNEVEVGLLDWGVLSCQPFSNAIQGCISGASTEVLLEHRDAFLHAFIDSYAEFGGPVLDFDRMKTCSNLAMLQWAPGIISNVTQVLKFTKAKEWAEIKDWMDPRLVGRFQVRAHTTQFKQSLQLWRQWGLYDEFRAWKESLGLPLTKRPKS
;
A
#
# COMPACT_ATOMS: atom_id res chain seq x y z
N CYS A 1 -18.58 -2.25 -2.32
CA CYS A 1 -17.22 -2.75 -2.63
C CYS A 1 -16.92 -2.68 -4.12
N VAL A 2 -17.84 -3.13 -4.99
CA VAL A 2 -17.75 -2.97 -6.46
C VAL A 2 -17.51 -1.51 -6.88
N ASP A 3 -18.10 -0.54 -6.17
CA ASP A 3 -17.92 0.88 -6.47
C ASP A 3 -16.47 1.37 -6.34
N VAL A 4 -15.66 0.80 -5.43
CA VAL A 4 -14.28 1.25 -5.23
C VAL A 4 -13.47 1.08 -6.52
N LEU A 5 -13.65 -0.06 -7.20
CA LEU A 5 -12.96 -0.35 -8.45
C LEU A 5 -13.39 0.59 -9.58
N ASP A 6 -14.66 1.00 -9.60
CA ASP A 6 -15.19 1.93 -10.60
C ASP A 6 -14.53 3.33 -10.50
N TYR A 7 -13.95 3.69 -9.35
CA TYR A 7 -13.27 4.96 -9.10
C TYR A 7 -11.73 4.89 -9.20
N SER A 8 -11.18 3.79 -9.73
CA SER A 8 -9.72 3.59 -9.77
C SER A 8 -8.96 4.72 -10.45
N THR A 9 -9.49 5.23 -11.57
CA THR A 9 -8.87 6.33 -12.30
C THR A 9 -8.86 7.62 -11.48
N GLU A 10 -9.98 7.98 -10.85
CA GLU A 10 -10.07 9.20 -10.04
C GLU A 10 -9.19 9.13 -8.80
N MET A 11 -9.09 7.96 -8.16
CA MET A 11 -8.18 7.74 -7.04
C MET A 11 -6.73 7.97 -7.46
N ILE A 12 -6.32 7.44 -8.62
CA ILE A 12 -4.96 7.65 -9.17
C ILE A 12 -4.74 9.12 -9.55
N CYS A 13 -5.71 9.78 -10.17
CA CYS A 13 -5.60 11.20 -10.52
C CYS A 13 -5.47 12.07 -9.27
N TYR A 14 -6.27 11.79 -8.23
CA TYR A 14 -6.18 12.48 -6.95
C TYR A 14 -4.82 12.24 -6.28
N ALA A 15 -4.35 10.98 -6.22
CA ALA A 15 -3.03 10.65 -5.72
C ALA A 15 -1.90 11.31 -6.52
N SER A 16 -2.10 11.50 -7.83
CA SER A 16 -1.20 12.23 -8.73
C SER A 16 -1.28 13.76 -8.62
N GLY A 17 -1.94 14.29 -7.59
CA GLY A 17 -2.00 15.72 -7.32
C GLY A 17 -3.11 16.49 -8.04
N ALA A 18 -4.11 15.82 -8.64
CA ALA A 18 -5.28 16.52 -9.20
C ALA A 18 -5.98 17.39 -8.14
N ASN A 19 -6.46 18.57 -8.54
CA ASN A 19 -7.03 19.60 -7.63
C ASN A 19 -6.02 20.21 -6.65
N THR A 20 -4.71 20.12 -6.94
CA THR A 20 -3.67 20.91 -6.27
C THR A 20 -3.11 21.95 -7.24
N ALA A 21 -2.50 23.01 -6.72
CA ALA A 21 -1.84 24.02 -7.54
C ALA A 21 -0.57 23.50 -8.23
N LYS A 22 0.04 22.44 -7.69
CA LYS A 22 1.29 21.84 -8.19
C LYS A 22 1.18 20.31 -8.25
N PRO A 23 0.50 19.74 -9.25
CA PRO A 23 0.29 18.29 -9.33
C PRO A 23 1.59 17.46 -9.40
N HIS A 24 2.64 18.03 -9.99
CA HIS A 24 3.94 17.37 -10.13
C HIS A 24 4.64 17.10 -8.79
N ASP A 25 4.27 17.81 -7.72
CA ASP A 25 4.81 17.61 -6.38
C ASP A 25 4.39 16.26 -5.76
N TRP A 26 3.41 15.56 -6.35
CA TRP A 26 2.80 14.34 -5.79
C TRP A 26 3.25 13.06 -6.48
N VAL A 27 4.07 13.17 -7.52
CA VAL A 27 4.50 12.06 -8.38
C VAL A 27 6.00 12.08 -8.55
N GLY A 28 6.58 10.91 -8.77
CA GLY A 28 8.00 10.81 -9.08
C GLY A 28 8.38 9.42 -9.55
N LEU A 29 9.65 9.27 -9.94
CA LEU A 29 10.24 7.97 -10.18
C LEU A 29 10.36 7.22 -8.84
N THR A 30 9.65 6.11 -8.72
CA THR A 30 9.45 5.43 -7.43
C THR A 30 9.78 3.95 -7.50
N HIS A 31 10.27 3.42 -6.38
CA HIS A 31 10.51 2.00 -6.17
C HIS A 31 9.32 1.35 -5.46
N ASN A 32 8.35 0.84 -6.22
CA ASN A 32 7.08 0.36 -5.68
C ASN A 32 7.13 -1.02 -4.97
N ASN A 33 8.34 -1.58 -4.80
CA ASN A 33 8.58 -2.80 -4.03
C ASN A 33 9.70 -2.60 -2.98
N LEU A 34 9.85 -1.41 -2.41
CA LEU A 34 10.97 -1.10 -1.51
C LEU A 34 10.73 -1.52 -0.05
N GLN A 35 10.36 -2.78 0.14
CA GLN A 35 10.33 -3.38 1.47
C GLN A 35 11.75 -3.52 2.03
N VAL A 36 11.89 -3.72 3.35
CA VAL A 36 13.20 -3.78 4.03
C VAL A 36 14.11 -4.89 3.50
N ASP A 37 13.55 -5.97 2.97
CA ASP A 37 14.26 -7.08 2.34
C ASP A 37 14.74 -6.78 0.91
N ASN A 38 14.27 -5.68 0.31
CA ASN A 38 14.76 -5.13 -0.95
C ASN A 38 15.72 -3.94 -0.74
N ALA A 39 16.30 -3.84 0.45
CA ALA A 39 17.35 -2.89 0.78
C ALA A 39 18.52 -3.61 1.49
N PHE A 40 19.72 -3.05 1.35
CA PHE A 40 20.86 -3.41 2.16
C PHE A 40 21.39 -2.17 2.87
N PHE A 41 21.83 -2.36 4.11
CA PHE A 41 22.23 -1.28 4.99
C PHE A 41 23.68 -1.49 5.42
N TRP A 42 24.45 -0.41 5.48
CA TRP A 42 25.79 -0.42 6.07
C TRP A 42 26.00 0.82 6.92
N ARG A 43 27.04 0.80 7.74
CA ARG A 43 27.44 1.97 8.53
C ARG A 43 28.65 2.63 7.89
N THR A 44 28.66 3.96 7.86
CA THR A 44 29.83 4.75 7.48
C THR A 44 30.85 4.79 8.62
N ASP A 45 32.05 5.30 8.36
CA ASP A 45 33.06 5.55 9.38
C ASP A 45 32.58 6.53 10.47
N ASN A 46 31.59 7.37 10.15
CA ASN A 46 30.94 8.30 11.09
C ASN A 46 29.77 7.65 11.87
N ASN A 47 29.56 6.34 11.75
CA ASN A 47 28.45 5.60 12.36
C ASN A 47 27.05 6.00 11.83
N GLU A 48 26.98 6.63 10.66
CA GLU A 48 25.72 6.91 9.96
C GLU A 48 25.24 5.64 9.25
N VAL A 49 23.92 5.45 9.12
CA VAL A 49 23.35 4.32 8.38
C VAL A 49 23.09 4.77 6.94
N GLU A 50 23.74 4.10 6.01
CA GLU A 50 23.52 4.27 4.58
C GLU A 50 22.69 3.10 4.03
N VAL A 51 22.02 3.34 2.91
CA VAL A 51 21.11 2.38 2.29
C VAL A 51 21.35 2.24 0.80
N GLY A 52 21.31 1.01 0.33
CA GLY A 52 21.31 0.65 -1.08
C GLY A 52 20.07 -0.15 -1.42
N LEU A 53 19.57 0.03 -2.64
CA LEU A 53 18.28 -0.52 -3.06
C LEU A 53 18.48 -1.66 -4.07
N LEU A 54 17.68 -2.71 -3.92
CA LEU A 54 17.64 -3.90 -4.78
C LEU A 54 16.28 -4.00 -5.47
N ASP A 55 16.17 -4.91 -6.44
CA ASP A 55 14.88 -5.30 -7.06
C ASP A 55 14.11 -4.17 -7.77
N TRP A 56 14.80 -3.48 -8.68
CA TRP A 56 14.27 -2.39 -9.50
C TRP A 56 13.23 -2.82 -10.56
N GLY A 57 12.74 -4.07 -10.53
CA GLY A 57 11.88 -4.63 -11.58
C GLY A 57 10.53 -3.93 -11.76
N VAL A 58 10.07 -3.17 -10.76
CA VAL A 58 8.82 -2.40 -10.78
C VAL A 58 9.02 -0.89 -10.67
N LEU A 59 10.24 -0.41 -10.96
CA LEU A 59 10.56 1.01 -11.05
C LEU A 59 9.64 1.71 -12.05
N SER A 60 8.93 2.75 -11.62
CA SER A 60 8.04 3.51 -12.51
C SER A 60 7.73 4.89 -11.95
N CYS A 61 7.23 5.79 -12.81
CA CYS A 61 6.69 7.07 -12.37
C CYS A 61 5.26 6.87 -11.84
N GLN A 62 5.05 7.10 -10.54
CA GLN A 62 3.77 6.89 -9.85
C GLN A 62 3.55 7.93 -8.74
N PRO A 63 2.31 8.04 -8.22
CA PRO A 63 2.05 8.76 -6.97
C PRO A 63 2.90 8.25 -5.82
N PHE A 64 3.42 9.16 -5.00
CA PHE A 64 4.23 8.79 -3.84
C PHE A 64 3.49 7.91 -2.83
N SER A 65 2.16 8.05 -2.72
CA SER A 65 1.34 7.18 -1.86
C SER A 65 1.48 5.70 -2.21
N ASN A 66 1.66 5.36 -3.49
CA ASN A 66 1.84 3.98 -3.94
C ASN A 66 3.21 3.44 -3.53
N ALA A 67 4.25 4.26 -3.68
CA ALA A 67 5.61 3.92 -3.29
C ALA A 67 5.69 3.62 -1.79
N ILE A 68 5.15 4.53 -0.95
CA ILE A 68 5.11 4.35 0.50
C ILE A 68 4.35 3.07 0.86
N GLN A 69 3.21 2.82 0.21
CA GLN A 69 2.45 1.59 0.42
C GLN A 69 3.27 0.34 0.11
N GLY A 70 4.07 0.36 -0.95
CA GLY A 70 5.07 -0.67 -1.25
C GLY A 70 6.07 -0.85 -0.11
N CYS A 71 6.68 0.25 0.35
CA CYS A 71 7.70 0.23 1.42
C CYS A 71 7.19 -0.38 2.73
N ILE A 72 6.01 0.04 3.18
CA ILE A 72 5.50 -0.36 4.50
C ILE A 72 4.75 -1.70 4.48
N SER A 73 4.44 -2.25 3.31
CA SER A 73 3.62 -3.47 3.18
C SER A 73 4.25 -4.73 3.78
N GLY A 74 5.56 -4.72 4.08
CA GLY A 74 6.23 -5.81 4.80
C GLY A 74 6.09 -5.74 6.33
N ALA A 75 5.64 -4.62 6.89
CA ALA A 75 5.45 -4.47 8.33
C ALA A 75 4.26 -5.30 8.84
N SER A 76 4.27 -5.67 10.12
CA SER A 76 3.14 -6.39 10.73
C SER A 76 1.89 -5.49 10.79
N THR A 77 0.71 -6.09 10.89
CA THR A 77 -0.54 -5.33 11.02
C THR A 77 -0.49 -4.40 12.23
N GLU A 78 0.05 -4.86 13.36
CA GLU A 78 0.16 -4.10 14.60
C GLU A 78 1.02 -2.86 14.42
N VAL A 79 2.19 -3.01 13.79
CA VAL A 79 3.08 -1.88 13.45
C VAL A 79 2.38 -0.88 12.55
N LEU A 80 1.64 -1.35 11.53
CA LEU A 80 0.91 -0.47 10.62
C LEU A 80 -0.25 0.25 11.31
N LEU A 81 -0.95 -0.40 12.24
CA LEU A 81 -2.03 0.25 13.01
C LEU A 81 -1.48 1.35 13.92
N GLU A 82 -0.32 1.14 14.52
CA GLU A 82 0.26 2.06 15.49
C GLU A 82 1.08 3.19 14.84
N HIS A 83 1.83 2.89 13.77
CA HIS A 83 2.90 3.78 13.29
C HIS A 83 2.71 4.28 11.86
N ARG A 84 1.59 3.99 11.18
CA ARG A 84 1.40 4.45 9.79
C ARG A 84 1.58 5.95 9.62
N ASP A 85 0.96 6.76 10.47
CA ASP A 85 1.05 8.21 10.36
C ASP A 85 2.50 8.69 10.54
N ALA A 86 3.28 8.03 11.41
CA ALA A 86 4.71 8.30 11.55
C ALA A 86 5.51 7.96 10.29
N PHE A 87 5.17 6.87 9.58
CA PHE A 87 5.80 6.56 8.29
C PHE A 87 5.47 7.60 7.21
N LEU A 88 4.24 8.12 7.19
CA LEU A 88 3.85 9.18 6.26
C LEU A 88 4.59 10.49 6.55
N HIS A 89 4.70 10.87 7.83
CA HIS A 89 5.51 12.02 8.24
C HIS A 89 6.98 11.84 7.87
N ALA A 90 7.58 10.69 8.19
CA ALA A 90 8.97 10.41 7.86
C ALA A 90 9.24 10.54 6.35
N PHE A 91 8.30 10.10 5.50
CA PHE A 91 8.41 10.31 4.06
C PHE A 91 8.34 11.79 3.68
N ILE A 92 7.35 12.53 4.19
CA ILE A 92 7.16 13.95 3.86
C ILE A 92 8.37 14.78 4.29
N ASP A 93 8.88 14.52 5.50
CA ASP A 93 10.03 15.22 6.07
C ASP A 93 11.29 14.92 5.26
N SER A 94 11.54 13.64 4.94
CA SER A 94 12.69 13.25 4.12
C SER A 94 12.59 13.82 2.70
N TYR A 95 11.39 13.80 2.10
CA TYR A 95 11.17 14.37 0.78
C TYR A 95 11.50 15.87 0.78
N ALA A 96 11.05 16.61 1.79
CA ALA A 96 11.36 18.03 1.94
C ALA A 96 12.86 18.28 2.19
N GLU A 97 13.49 17.49 3.06
CA GLU A 97 14.92 17.58 3.38
C GLU A 97 15.79 17.39 2.13
N PHE A 98 15.45 16.42 1.28
CA PHE A 98 16.23 16.07 0.08
C PHE A 98 15.74 16.79 -1.20
N GLY A 99 15.06 17.93 -1.06
CA GLY A 99 14.80 18.88 -2.15
C GLY A 99 13.41 18.87 -2.77
N GLY A 100 12.50 18.05 -2.24
CA GLY A 100 11.07 18.12 -2.53
C GLY A 100 10.36 19.25 -1.75
N PRO A 101 9.11 19.58 -2.10
CA PRO A 101 8.26 20.42 -1.28
C PRO A 101 7.72 19.68 -0.06
N VAL A 102 7.30 20.45 0.95
CA VAL A 102 6.51 19.91 2.06
C VAL A 102 5.10 19.60 1.54
N LEU A 103 4.74 18.33 1.56
CA LEU A 103 3.40 17.87 1.14
C LEU A 103 2.40 17.99 2.28
N ASP A 104 1.14 18.20 1.92
CA ASP A 104 0.03 18.23 2.87
C ASP A 104 -0.21 16.83 3.45
N PHE A 105 -0.11 16.70 4.77
CA PHE A 105 -0.21 15.42 5.46
C PHE A 105 -1.58 14.78 5.31
N ASP A 106 -2.67 15.55 5.50
CA ASP A 106 -4.02 15.02 5.45
C ASP A 106 -4.35 14.46 4.07
N ARG A 107 -3.95 15.18 3.02
CA ARG A 107 -4.05 14.69 1.65
C ARG A 107 -3.18 13.45 1.42
N MET A 108 -1.93 13.42 1.90
CA MET A 108 -1.08 12.23 1.77
C MET A 108 -1.70 11.02 2.46
N LYS A 109 -2.29 11.20 3.64
CA LYS A 109 -3.03 10.16 4.37
C LYS A 109 -4.24 9.67 3.60
N THR A 110 -5.04 10.56 3.01
CA THR A 110 -6.13 10.18 2.10
C THR A 110 -5.59 9.40 0.90
N CYS A 111 -4.53 9.86 0.24
CA CYS A 111 -3.93 9.15 -0.91
C CYS A 111 -3.44 7.75 -0.51
N SER A 112 -2.82 7.61 0.66
CA SER A 112 -2.43 6.31 1.22
C SER A 112 -3.64 5.41 1.50
N ASN A 113 -4.76 5.94 2.01
CA ASN A 113 -6.01 5.18 2.21
C ASN A 113 -6.53 4.63 0.88
N LEU A 114 -6.58 5.49 -0.15
CA LEU A 114 -7.02 5.13 -1.49
C LEU A 114 -6.08 4.10 -2.15
N ALA A 115 -4.77 4.23 -1.98
CA ALA A 115 -3.80 3.25 -2.46
C ALA A 115 -4.02 1.86 -1.84
N MET A 116 -4.26 1.78 -0.52
CA MET A 116 -4.58 0.52 0.15
C MET A 116 -5.90 -0.08 -0.35
N LEU A 117 -6.93 0.75 -0.58
CA LEU A 117 -8.21 0.32 -1.17
C LEU A 117 -8.04 -0.26 -2.58
N GLN A 118 -7.16 0.31 -3.39
CA GLN A 118 -6.86 -0.19 -4.74
C GLN A 118 -6.03 -1.47 -4.71
N TRP A 119 -5.12 -1.59 -3.75
CA TRP A 119 -4.24 -2.75 -3.62
C TRP A 119 -4.98 -4.00 -3.13
N ALA A 120 -5.89 -3.88 -2.16
CA ALA A 120 -6.55 -5.02 -1.53
C ALA A 120 -7.29 -5.96 -2.52
N PRO A 121 -8.06 -5.47 -3.52
CA PRO A 121 -8.65 -6.31 -4.56
C PRO A 121 -7.60 -7.01 -5.44
N GLY A 122 -6.50 -6.31 -5.76
CA GLY A 122 -5.38 -6.87 -6.51
C GLY A 122 -4.74 -8.04 -5.79
N ILE A 123 -4.58 -7.92 -4.47
CA ILE A 123 -4.14 -9.04 -3.63
C ILE A 123 -5.08 -10.23 -3.80
N ILE A 124 -6.41 -10.06 -3.78
CA ILE A 124 -7.42 -11.15 -3.90
C ILE A 124 -7.21 -12.00 -5.16
N SER A 125 -6.73 -11.39 -6.25
CA SER A 125 -6.42 -12.12 -7.48
C SER A 125 -5.28 -13.16 -7.33
N ASN A 126 -4.40 -13.01 -6.34
CA ASN A 126 -3.28 -13.92 -6.07
C ASN A 126 -3.69 -15.24 -5.41
N VAL A 127 -4.98 -15.47 -5.12
CA VAL A 127 -5.47 -16.74 -4.55
C VAL A 127 -5.08 -17.94 -5.43
N THR A 128 -4.97 -17.73 -6.73
CA THR A 128 -4.53 -18.77 -7.67
C THR A 128 -3.09 -19.21 -7.42
N GLN A 129 -2.20 -18.31 -6.99
CA GLN A 129 -0.82 -18.65 -6.63
C GLN A 129 -0.80 -19.51 -5.36
N VAL A 130 -1.63 -19.18 -4.36
CA VAL A 130 -1.77 -20.01 -3.15
C VAL A 130 -2.22 -21.43 -3.51
N LEU A 131 -3.26 -21.56 -4.35
CA LEU A 131 -3.83 -22.86 -4.75
C LEU A 131 -2.91 -23.70 -5.65
N LYS A 132 -1.86 -23.13 -6.24
CA LYS A 132 -0.81 -23.90 -6.93
C LYS A 132 -0.03 -24.77 -5.96
N PHE A 133 0.33 -24.22 -4.80
CA PHE A 133 1.21 -24.86 -3.82
C PHE A 133 0.48 -25.52 -2.65
N THR A 134 -0.75 -25.08 -2.33
CA THR A 134 -1.59 -25.67 -1.28
C THR A 134 -2.98 -25.90 -1.81
N LYS A 135 -3.36 -27.17 -2.00
CA LYS A 135 -4.67 -27.52 -2.58
C LYS A 135 -5.80 -27.32 -1.58
N ALA A 136 -7.02 -27.09 -2.07
CA ALA A 136 -8.18 -26.80 -1.22
C ALA A 136 -8.42 -27.84 -0.10
N LYS A 137 -8.18 -29.12 -0.36
CA LYS A 137 -8.30 -30.19 0.64
C LYS A 137 -7.29 -30.04 1.78
N GLU A 138 -6.02 -29.81 1.45
CA GLU A 138 -4.97 -29.55 2.43
C GLU A 138 -5.26 -28.25 3.21
N TRP A 139 -5.82 -27.26 2.53
CA TRP A 139 -6.16 -25.98 3.17
C TRP A 139 -7.24 -26.10 4.25
N ALA A 140 -8.17 -27.03 4.08
CA ALA A 140 -9.18 -27.32 5.08
C ALA A 140 -8.60 -27.84 6.42
N GLU A 141 -7.38 -28.37 6.40
CA GLU A 141 -6.67 -28.93 7.56
C GLU A 141 -5.77 -27.90 8.28
N ILE A 142 -5.49 -26.76 7.64
CA ILE A 142 -4.61 -25.73 8.20
C ILE A 142 -5.45 -24.82 9.11
N LYS A 143 -5.17 -24.88 10.41
CA LYS A 143 -5.94 -24.18 11.47
C LYS A 143 -5.15 -23.08 12.17
N ASP A 144 -3.85 -23.04 11.97
CA ASP A 144 -2.95 -22.12 12.65
C ASP A 144 -2.07 -21.37 11.63
N TRP A 145 -1.73 -20.12 11.95
CA TRP A 145 -0.87 -19.29 11.09
C TRP A 145 0.59 -19.76 11.09
N MET A 146 0.99 -20.51 12.12
CA MET A 146 2.31 -21.11 12.29
C MET A 146 2.38 -22.54 11.74
N ASP A 147 1.35 -23.04 11.06
CA ASP A 147 1.38 -24.36 10.42
C ASP A 147 2.61 -24.45 9.49
N PRO A 148 3.46 -25.49 9.62
CA PRO A 148 4.68 -25.63 8.83
C PRO A 148 4.45 -25.59 7.31
N ARG A 149 3.27 -26.02 6.84
CA ARG A 149 2.89 -26.00 5.42
C ARG A 149 2.62 -24.58 4.93
N LEU A 150 2.09 -23.71 5.79
CA LEU A 150 1.93 -22.28 5.50
C LEU A 150 3.29 -21.59 5.56
N VAL A 151 3.99 -21.71 6.70
CA VAL A 151 5.25 -20.99 6.94
C VAL A 151 6.35 -21.42 5.98
N GLY A 152 6.47 -22.72 5.69
CA GLY A 152 7.54 -23.28 4.85
C GLY A 152 7.38 -23.03 3.35
N ARG A 153 6.21 -22.58 2.88
CA ARG A 153 5.94 -22.32 1.46
C ARG A 153 5.87 -20.82 1.20
N PHE A 154 6.95 -20.25 0.67
CA PHE A 154 7.07 -18.79 0.45
C PHE A 154 5.84 -18.19 -0.25
N GLN A 155 5.44 -18.74 -1.40
CA GLN A 155 4.31 -18.23 -2.19
C GLN A 155 2.97 -18.31 -1.44
N VAL A 156 2.79 -19.34 -0.61
CA VAL A 156 1.60 -19.50 0.24
C VAL A 156 1.63 -18.45 1.32
N ARG A 157 2.72 -18.40 2.11
CA ARG A 157 2.90 -17.46 3.23
C ARG A 157 2.76 -16.01 2.80
N ALA A 158 3.43 -15.62 1.72
CA ALA A 158 3.48 -14.23 1.26
C ALA A 158 2.08 -13.74 0.89
N HIS A 159 1.39 -14.46 0.00
CA HIS A 159 0.06 -14.06 -0.44
C HIS A 159 -1.00 -14.17 0.66
N THR A 160 -0.94 -15.16 1.54
CA THR A 160 -1.90 -15.27 2.65
C THR A 160 -1.69 -14.20 3.70
N THR A 161 -0.44 -13.80 3.96
CA THR A 161 -0.13 -12.67 4.83
C THR A 161 -0.69 -11.39 4.25
N GLN A 162 -0.47 -11.13 2.97
CA GLN A 162 -1.07 -9.97 2.29
C GLN A 162 -2.61 -10.02 2.35
N PHE A 163 -3.24 -11.19 2.18
CA PHE A 163 -4.69 -11.35 2.37
C PHE A 163 -5.16 -10.96 3.77
N LYS A 164 -4.54 -11.55 4.78
CA LYS A 164 -4.90 -11.31 6.18
C LYS A 164 -4.71 -9.83 6.53
N GLN A 165 -3.56 -9.26 6.18
CA GLN A 165 -3.23 -7.88 6.46
C GLN A 165 -4.19 -6.91 5.75
N SER A 166 -4.41 -7.07 4.45
CA SER A 166 -5.32 -6.20 3.69
C SER A 166 -6.74 -6.18 4.30
N LEU A 167 -7.29 -7.32 4.69
CA LEU A 167 -8.61 -7.40 5.32
C LEU A 167 -8.63 -6.76 6.71
N GLN A 168 -7.58 -6.98 7.52
CA GLN A 168 -7.45 -6.36 8.84
C GLN A 168 -7.37 -4.83 8.72
N LEU A 169 -6.48 -4.32 7.87
CA LEU A 169 -6.27 -2.89 7.68
C LEU A 169 -7.51 -2.23 7.06
N TRP A 170 -8.17 -2.88 6.11
CA TRP A 170 -9.43 -2.39 5.54
C TRP A 170 -10.47 -2.10 6.62
N ARG A 171 -10.63 -3.03 7.56
CA ARG A 171 -11.58 -2.90 8.67
C ARG A 171 -11.12 -1.86 9.68
N GLN A 172 -9.88 -1.95 10.14
CA GLN A 172 -9.37 -1.15 11.26
C GLN A 172 -9.13 0.30 10.89
N TRP A 173 -8.75 0.59 9.64
CA TRP A 173 -8.63 1.96 9.14
C TRP A 173 -9.94 2.53 8.58
N GLY A 174 -11.05 1.78 8.64
CA GLY A 174 -12.34 2.26 8.16
C GLY A 174 -12.32 2.68 6.68
N LEU A 175 -11.55 1.98 5.84
CA LEU A 175 -11.18 2.50 4.51
C LEU A 175 -12.39 2.78 3.61
N TYR A 176 -13.50 2.07 3.78
CA TYR A 176 -14.70 2.35 3.01
C TYR A 176 -15.34 3.69 3.40
N ASP A 177 -15.27 4.08 4.67
CA ASP A 177 -15.79 5.35 5.15
C ASP A 177 -14.90 6.51 4.67
N GLU A 178 -13.59 6.31 4.70
CA GLU A 178 -12.60 7.21 4.09
C GLU A 178 -12.87 7.41 2.59
N PHE A 179 -13.14 6.33 1.85
CA PHE A 179 -13.53 6.41 0.44
C PHE A 179 -14.82 7.20 0.22
N ARG A 180 -15.83 7.01 1.09
CA ARG A 180 -17.09 7.76 0.98
C ARG A 180 -16.86 9.24 1.26
N ALA A 181 -16.11 9.58 2.31
CA ALA A 181 -15.77 10.95 2.66
C ALA A 181 -14.96 11.65 1.56
N TRP A 182 -13.99 10.94 0.94
CA TRP A 182 -13.23 11.46 -0.20
C TRP A 182 -14.12 11.73 -1.42
N LYS A 183 -15.07 10.86 -1.73
CA LYS A 183 -16.02 11.13 -2.83
C LYS A 183 -16.90 12.35 -2.54
N GLU A 184 -17.42 12.44 -1.31
CA GLU A 184 -18.25 13.55 -0.88
C GLU A 184 -17.51 14.88 -0.98
N SER A 185 -16.24 14.93 -0.54
CA SER A 185 -15.42 16.15 -0.61
C SER A 185 -15.13 16.61 -2.03
N LEU A 186 -15.17 15.69 -3.01
CA LEU A 186 -15.02 15.99 -4.44
C LEU A 186 -16.35 16.13 -5.18
N GLY A 187 -17.50 16.03 -4.51
CA GLY A 187 -18.81 16.04 -5.15
C GLY A 187 -19.06 14.88 -6.10
N LEU A 188 -18.35 13.76 -5.93
CA LEU A 188 -18.48 12.57 -6.78
C LEU A 188 -19.71 11.75 -6.37
N PRO A 189 -20.43 11.14 -7.33
CA PRO A 189 -21.64 10.40 -7.02
C PRO A 189 -21.35 9.13 -6.18
N LEU A 190 -22.31 8.70 -5.38
CA LEU A 190 -22.14 7.49 -4.57
C LEU A 190 -21.96 6.24 -5.43
N THR A 191 -22.64 6.15 -6.58
CA THR A 191 -22.55 5.04 -7.55
C THR A 191 -22.35 5.60 -8.95
N LYS A 192 -21.38 5.10 -9.73
CA LYS A 192 -21.23 5.47 -11.16
C LYS A 192 -22.20 4.73 -12.06
N ARG A 193 -22.61 3.53 -11.65
CA ARG A 193 -23.54 2.71 -12.42
C ARG A 193 -24.95 3.28 -12.25
N PRO A 194 -25.72 3.44 -13.33
CA PRO A 194 -27.14 3.76 -13.22
C PRO A 194 -27.83 2.70 -12.36
N LYS A 195 -28.83 3.09 -11.57
CA LYS A 195 -29.76 2.12 -10.99
C LYS A 195 -30.49 1.45 -12.15
N SER A 196 -30.20 0.17 -12.38
CA SER A 196 -30.96 -0.69 -13.29
C SER A 196 -32.39 -0.88 -12.81
#